data_AF-A0A7Y6YYH8-F1
#
_entry.id   AF-A0A7Y6YYH8-F1
#
_cell.length_a   1.000
_cell.length_b   1.000
_cell.length_c   1.000
_cell.angle_alpha   90.00
_cell.angle_beta   90.00
_cell.angle_gamma   90.00
#
_symmetry.space_group_name_H-M   'P 1'
#
loop_
_entity.id
_entity.type
_entity.pdbx_description
1 polymer ?
#
loop_
_entity_poly.entity_id
_entity_poly.type
_entity_poly.pdbx_seq_one_letter_code
_entity_poly.pdbx_strand_id
1 'polypeptide(L)'
;MLKGLVIVGLLMTLQACQTTQMEYHNINQEAVYSVHEVERLSRQISYNPRDGQPINMRQYKFFTDNTLAQEWLIKQRHKAIAIGYPEQCSRYYSTWQSATPVKAVRKVLLKCLSYMRTFSKHIGRTCGCKIAAVNDRVFFTPQELPFRRRLPAVALVNDHRGRQEINGYVDIVGRTGSEQPLRFLTAQGKEVCTGTYTLQSNSKQGRAYLDCFDGRIKGPAAFEIAGILESQAYGTALLNAGKDKLIMVYGLTREEFEKRRTQLLGGKE
;
A
#
# COMPACT_ATOMS: atom_id res chain seq x y z
N MET A 1 59.00 4.50 -43.62
CA MET A 1 57.76 3.91 -44.16
C MET A 1 57.55 2.60 -43.42
N LEU A 2 56.63 2.43 -42.47
CA LEU A 2 55.17 2.53 -42.51
C LEU A 2 54.67 2.95 -41.12
N LYS A 3 53.66 3.84 -41.05
CA LYS A 3 52.91 4.16 -39.83
C LYS A 3 51.79 3.13 -39.65
N GLY A 4 51.77 2.40 -38.54
CA GLY A 4 50.67 1.52 -38.16
C GLY A 4 49.61 2.28 -37.38
N LEU A 5 48.41 2.41 -37.97
CA LEU A 5 47.23 3.01 -37.34
C LEU A 5 46.44 1.90 -36.66
N VAL A 6 46.42 1.87 -35.32
CA VAL A 6 45.57 0.96 -34.54
C VAL A 6 44.20 1.61 -34.38
N ILE A 7 43.20 1.12 -35.11
CA ILE A 7 41.80 1.51 -34.94
C ILE A 7 41.23 0.67 -33.78
N VAL A 8 41.11 1.29 -32.61
CA VAL A 8 40.37 0.73 -31.48
C VAL A 8 38.89 0.95 -31.75
N GLY A 9 38.22 -0.08 -32.26
CA GLY A 9 36.77 -0.11 -32.44
C GLY A 9 36.06 -0.12 -31.08
N LEU A 10 35.52 1.04 -30.69
CA LEU A 10 34.68 1.19 -29.51
C LEU A 10 33.29 0.58 -29.80
N LEU A 11 33.11 -0.70 -29.47
CA LEU A 11 31.81 -1.36 -29.48
C LEU A 11 30.95 -0.81 -28.33
N MET A 12 30.20 0.26 -28.60
CA MET A 12 29.10 0.68 -27.72
C MET A 12 27.94 -0.30 -27.88
N THR A 13 27.83 -1.27 -26.97
CA THR A 13 26.64 -2.09 -26.84
C THR A 13 25.51 -1.21 -26.30
N LEU A 14 24.71 -0.67 -27.22
CA LEU A 14 23.40 -0.11 -26.91
C LEU A 14 22.56 -1.25 -26.31
N GLN A 15 22.51 -1.34 -24.98
CA GLN A 15 21.48 -2.11 -24.30
C GLN A 15 20.15 -1.45 -24.65
N ALA A 16 19.48 -2.00 -25.67
CA ALA A 16 18.13 -1.62 -26.01
C ALA A 16 17.28 -1.71 -24.73
N CYS A 17 16.69 -0.59 -24.32
CA CYS A 17 15.70 -0.57 -23.26
C CYS A 17 14.53 -1.46 -23.70
N GLN A 18 14.55 -2.73 -23.27
CA GLN A 18 13.40 -3.60 -23.43
C GLN A 18 12.27 -3.00 -22.59
N THR A 19 11.30 -2.40 -23.26
CA THR A 19 10.05 -2.00 -22.63
C THR A 19 9.39 -3.26 -22.09
N THR A 20 9.27 -3.39 -20.76
CA THR A 20 8.50 -4.48 -20.13
C THR A 20 7.08 -4.42 -20.67
N GLN A 21 6.74 -5.34 -21.57
CA GLN A 21 5.36 -5.53 -22.01
C GLN A 21 4.64 -6.33 -20.94
N MET A 22 3.44 -5.88 -20.56
CA MET A 22 2.59 -6.62 -19.63
C MET A 22 1.42 -7.23 -20.39
N GLU A 23 0.90 -8.34 -19.87
CA GLU A 23 -0.23 -9.10 -20.40
C GLU A 23 -1.36 -9.16 -19.36
N TYR A 24 -2.61 -9.07 -19.80
CA TYR A 24 -3.78 -9.29 -18.95
C TYR A 24 -4.31 -10.71 -19.10
N HIS A 25 -4.58 -11.32 -17.94
CA HIS A 25 -5.18 -12.64 -17.82
C HIS A 25 -6.44 -12.53 -16.99
N ASN A 26 -7.59 -12.67 -17.64
CA ASN A 26 -8.86 -12.78 -16.94
C ASN A 26 -9.02 -14.18 -16.35
N ILE A 27 -8.36 -14.40 -15.22
CA ILE A 27 -8.56 -15.58 -14.38
C ILE A 27 -9.12 -15.05 -13.08
N ASN A 28 -10.31 -15.51 -12.68
CA ASN A 28 -10.84 -15.19 -11.37
C ASN A 28 -9.93 -15.81 -10.31
N GLN A 29 -8.95 -15.04 -9.83
CA GLN A 29 -8.00 -15.50 -8.83
C GLN A 29 -8.77 -15.70 -7.53
N GLU A 30 -8.75 -16.93 -7.03
CA GLU A 30 -9.31 -17.27 -5.71
C GLU A 30 -8.61 -16.45 -4.64
N ALA A 31 -9.40 -15.90 -3.70
CA ALA A 31 -8.83 -15.32 -2.50
C ALA A 31 -8.36 -16.44 -1.58
N VAL A 32 -7.18 -16.25 -0.98
CA VAL A 32 -6.66 -17.13 0.07
C VAL A 32 -6.85 -16.47 1.42
N TYR A 33 -7.18 -17.26 2.44
CA TYR A 33 -7.42 -16.82 3.81
C TYR A 33 -6.50 -17.53 4.82
N SER A 34 -5.79 -18.57 4.37
CA SER A 34 -4.92 -19.40 5.20
C SER A 34 -3.59 -19.75 4.51
N VAL A 35 -2.61 -20.21 5.30
CA VAL A 35 -1.31 -20.67 4.77
C VAL A 35 -1.48 -21.87 3.86
N HIS A 36 -2.38 -22.80 4.19
CA HIS A 36 -2.64 -23.99 3.38
C HIS A 36 -3.14 -23.63 1.97
N GLU A 37 -4.05 -22.67 1.86
CA GLU A 37 -4.54 -22.17 0.57
C GLU A 37 -3.44 -21.47 -0.24
N VAL A 38 -2.49 -20.78 0.41
CA VAL A 38 -1.31 -20.23 -0.27
C VAL A 38 -0.48 -21.32 -0.92
N GLU A 39 -0.21 -22.42 -0.20
CA GLU A 39 0.57 -23.52 -0.74
C GLU A 39 -0.12 -24.12 -1.97
N ARG A 40 -1.44 -24.36 -1.89
CA ARG A 40 -2.24 -24.85 -3.02
C ARG A 40 -2.19 -23.90 -4.21
N LEU A 41 -2.58 -22.63 -4.01
CA LEU A 41 -2.67 -21.64 -5.09
C LEU A 41 -1.30 -21.40 -5.74
N SER A 42 -0.23 -21.34 -4.95
CA SER A 42 1.11 -21.10 -5.49
C SER A 42 1.59 -22.18 -6.46
N ARG A 43 1.15 -23.43 -6.27
CA ARG A 43 1.46 -24.55 -7.17
C ARG A 43 0.57 -24.57 -8.41
N GLN A 44 -0.65 -24.05 -8.31
CA GLN A 44 -1.62 -24.01 -9.41
C GLN A 44 -1.32 -22.93 -10.45
N ILE A 45 -0.50 -21.93 -10.12
CA ILE A 45 -0.07 -20.92 -11.09
C ILE A 45 0.86 -21.59 -12.11
N SER A 46 0.25 -22.14 -13.16
CA SER A 46 0.92 -22.65 -14.34
C SER A 46 1.29 -21.48 -15.24
N TYR A 47 2.58 -21.36 -15.56
CA TYR A 47 3.09 -20.34 -16.46
C TYR A 47 3.04 -20.87 -17.89
N ASN A 48 1.93 -20.61 -18.60
CA ASN A 48 1.88 -20.79 -20.04
C ASN A 48 2.12 -19.45 -20.74
N PRO A 49 3.29 -19.23 -21.38
CA PRO A 49 3.65 -17.97 -22.04
C PRO A 49 2.74 -17.60 -23.23
N ARG A 50 1.83 -18.48 -23.66
CA ARG A 50 0.91 -18.23 -24.79
C ARG A 50 -0.47 -17.70 -24.40
N ASP A 51 -0.78 -17.69 -23.12
CA ASP A 51 -2.03 -17.16 -22.63
C ASP A 51 -1.77 -15.69 -22.24
N GLY A 52 -2.66 -14.76 -22.60
CA GLY A 52 -2.53 -13.33 -22.25
C GLY A 52 -2.72 -12.39 -23.44
N GLN A 53 -3.38 -11.25 -23.21
CA GLN A 53 -3.49 -10.17 -24.21
C GLN A 53 -2.62 -8.99 -23.76
N PRO A 54 -1.87 -8.33 -24.67
CA PRO A 54 -1.05 -7.18 -24.30
C PRO A 54 -1.94 -6.05 -23.74
N ILE A 55 -1.47 -5.38 -22.69
CA ILE A 55 -2.20 -4.25 -22.10
C ILE A 55 -1.58 -2.89 -22.38
N ASN A 56 -2.46 -1.89 -22.49
CA ASN A 56 -2.05 -0.50 -22.43
C ASN A 56 -1.78 -0.11 -20.97
N MET A 57 -0.51 -0.11 -20.58
CA MET A 57 -0.06 0.26 -19.24
C MET A 57 -0.51 1.65 -18.79
N ARG A 58 -0.80 2.58 -19.72
CA ARG A 58 -1.31 3.92 -19.39
C ARG A 58 -2.68 3.90 -18.71
N GLN A 59 -3.45 2.83 -18.90
CA GLN A 59 -4.76 2.67 -18.25
C GLN A 59 -4.63 2.26 -16.78
N TYR A 60 -3.46 1.75 -16.37
CA TYR A 60 -3.21 1.26 -15.03
C TYR A 60 -2.51 2.34 -14.18
N LYS A 61 -3.30 3.20 -13.52
CA LYS A 61 -2.80 4.19 -12.55
C LYS A 61 -1.91 3.56 -11.47
N PHE A 62 -2.25 2.34 -11.05
CA PHE A 62 -1.39 1.56 -10.16
C PHE A 62 0.05 1.45 -10.65
N PHE A 63 0.30 1.26 -11.94
CA PHE A 63 1.65 1.12 -12.48
C PHE A 63 2.25 2.43 -12.98
N THR A 64 1.43 3.45 -13.27
CA THR A 64 1.88 4.72 -13.84
C THR A 64 2.08 5.81 -12.80
N ASP A 65 1.33 5.80 -11.70
CA ASP A 65 1.38 6.86 -10.68
C ASP A 65 2.05 6.36 -9.37
N ASN A 66 2.20 5.05 -9.18
CA ASN A 66 2.82 4.48 -7.98
C ASN A 66 4.31 4.15 -8.22
N THR A 67 5.20 4.91 -7.58
CA THR A 67 6.65 4.74 -7.70
C THR A 67 7.14 3.33 -7.33
N LEU A 68 6.54 2.68 -6.32
CA LEU A 68 6.93 1.30 -5.95
C LEU A 68 6.48 0.27 -6.98
N ALA A 69 5.35 0.50 -7.66
CA ALA A 69 4.90 -0.36 -8.74
C ALA A 69 5.78 -0.16 -9.99
N GLN A 70 6.18 1.08 -10.29
CA GLN A 70 7.15 1.39 -11.34
C GLN A 70 8.51 0.71 -11.07
N GLU A 71 9.03 0.82 -9.84
CA GLU A 71 10.25 0.14 -9.43
C GLU A 71 10.14 -1.39 -9.55
N TRP A 72 8.96 -1.95 -9.29
CA TRP A 72 8.68 -3.37 -9.46
C TRP A 72 8.68 -3.80 -10.94
N LEU A 73 8.15 -2.96 -11.85
CA LEU A 73 8.12 -3.24 -13.29
C LEU A 73 9.50 -3.44 -13.90
N ILE A 74 10.52 -2.71 -13.43
CA ILE A 74 11.88 -2.81 -13.95
C ILE A 74 12.67 -3.99 -13.35
N LYS A 75 12.12 -4.74 -12.40
CA LYS A 75 12.80 -5.92 -11.83
C LYS A 75 12.73 -7.09 -12.81
N GLN A 76 13.89 -7.73 -13.01
CA GLN A 76 14.10 -8.78 -14.01
C GLN A 76 13.81 -10.20 -13.50
N ARG A 77 14.03 -10.45 -12.21
CA ARG A 77 13.89 -11.79 -11.60
C ARG A 77 12.55 -11.97 -10.89
N HIS A 78 11.98 -13.16 -11.04
CA HIS A 78 10.64 -13.59 -10.63
C HIS A 78 10.02 -12.74 -9.53
N LYS A 79 8.90 -12.10 -9.90
CA LYS A 79 8.27 -11.05 -9.14
C LYS A 79 6.76 -11.28 -9.08
N ALA A 80 6.15 -10.84 -7.98
CA ALA A 80 4.72 -11.00 -7.78
C ALA A 80 4.16 -9.83 -6.96
N ILE A 81 2.88 -9.53 -7.18
CA ILE A 81 2.07 -8.60 -6.41
C ILE A 81 0.85 -9.34 -5.88
N ALA A 82 0.57 -9.17 -4.60
CA ALA A 82 -0.70 -9.59 -3.98
C ALA A 82 -1.43 -8.36 -3.45
N ILE A 83 -2.75 -8.45 -3.37
CA ILE A 83 -3.60 -7.41 -2.79
C ILE A 83 -4.52 -8.00 -1.72
N GLY A 84 -4.85 -7.20 -0.72
CA GLY A 84 -5.88 -7.52 0.25
C GLY A 84 -7.27 -7.60 -0.40
N TYR A 85 -8.07 -8.56 0.03
CA TYR A 85 -9.42 -8.83 -0.46
C TYR A 85 -10.40 -9.05 0.71
N PRO A 86 -11.68 -8.64 0.64
CA PRO A 86 -12.32 -7.84 -0.42
C PRO A 86 -11.70 -6.45 -0.58
N GLU A 87 -12.18 -5.65 -1.54
CA GLU A 87 -11.67 -4.28 -1.81
C GLU A 87 -11.56 -3.44 -0.53
N GLN A 88 -12.39 -3.73 0.48
CA GLN A 88 -12.32 -2.99 1.74
C GLN A 88 -11.05 -3.24 2.57
N CYS A 89 -10.34 -4.33 2.28
CA CYS A 89 -9.05 -4.71 2.85
C CYS A 89 -7.86 -4.24 2.00
N SER A 90 -8.14 -3.40 1.00
CA SER A 90 -7.21 -2.99 -0.04
C SER A 90 -5.87 -2.48 0.49
N ARG A 91 -4.84 -3.27 0.22
CA ARG A 91 -3.43 -2.93 0.33
C ARG A 91 -2.66 -3.89 -0.56
N TYR A 92 -1.65 -3.38 -1.28
CA TYR A 92 -0.80 -4.23 -2.08
C TYR A 92 0.51 -4.58 -1.38
N TYR A 93 1.06 -5.71 -1.79
CA TYR A 93 2.34 -6.25 -1.37
C TYR A 93 3.08 -6.69 -2.61
N SER A 94 4.38 -6.46 -2.65
CA SER A 94 5.21 -6.89 -3.76
C SER A 94 6.43 -7.67 -3.27
N THR A 95 6.90 -8.56 -4.14
CA THR A 95 8.19 -9.23 -4.04
C THR A 95 8.83 -9.32 -5.42
N TRP A 96 10.15 -9.44 -5.45
CA TRP A 96 10.96 -9.65 -6.65
C TRP A 96 12.18 -10.50 -6.28
N GLN A 97 13.04 -10.83 -7.25
CA GLN A 97 14.28 -11.60 -7.02
C GLN A 97 14.05 -12.98 -6.38
N SER A 98 12.87 -13.58 -6.59
CA SER A 98 12.63 -14.95 -6.11
C SER A 98 13.27 -15.97 -7.04
N ALA A 99 13.59 -17.16 -6.50
CA ALA A 99 14.22 -18.22 -7.29
C ALA A 99 13.29 -18.84 -8.34
N THR A 100 11.96 -18.79 -8.13
CA THR A 100 10.94 -19.24 -9.09
C THR A 100 9.68 -18.36 -8.99
N PRO A 101 8.80 -18.33 -10.01
CA PRO A 101 7.51 -17.64 -9.93
C PRO A 101 6.64 -18.16 -8.77
N VAL A 102 6.61 -19.49 -8.56
CA VAL A 102 5.90 -20.14 -7.44
C VAL A 102 6.39 -19.60 -6.09
N LYS A 103 7.72 -19.49 -5.90
CA LYS A 103 8.30 -18.90 -4.67
C LYS A 103 7.95 -17.41 -4.52
N ALA A 104 7.89 -16.65 -5.62
CA ALA A 104 7.47 -15.24 -5.59
C ALA A 104 6.02 -15.12 -5.09
N VAL A 105 5.11 -15.88 -5.69
CA VAL A 105 3.68 -15.95 -5.34
C VAL A 105 3.51 -16.31 -3.87
N ARG A 106 4.12 -17.41 -3.44
CA ARG A 106 4.06 -17.88 -2.05
C ARG A 106 4.52 -16.79 -1.08
N LYS A 107 5.69 -16.19 -1.34
CA LYS A 107 6.27 -15.16 -0.47
C LYS A 107 5.37 -13.93 -0.36
N VAL A 108 4.81 -13.46 -1.48
CA VAL A 108 3.97 -12.25 -1.47
C VAL A 108 2.61 -12.51 -0.81
N LEU A 109 2.01 -13.68 -1.00
CA LEU A 109 0.75 -14.05 -0.33
C LEU A 109 0.92 -14.22 1.18
N LEU A 110 2.00 -14.87 1.64
CA LEU A 110 2.27 -14.98 3.07
C LEU A 110 2.47 -13.61 3.71
N LYS A 111 3.19 -12.71 3.03
CA LYS A 111 3.37 -11.33 3.50
C LYS A 111 2.03 -10.58 3.57
N CYS A 112 1.17 -10.75 2.58
CA CYS A 112 -0.17 -10.18 2.57
C CYS A 112 -1.02 -10.74 3.72
N LEU A 113 -1.11 -12.07 3.87
CA LEU A 113 -1.92 -12.73 4.88
C LEU A 113 -1.51 -12.35 6.30
N SER A 114 -0.20 -12.24 6.57
CA SER A 114 0.31 -11.84 7.89
C SER A 114 -0.32 -10.52 8.35
N TYR A 115 -0.32 -9.52 7.47
CA TYR A 115 -0.90 -8.23 7.77
C TYR A 115 -2.44 -8.28 7.77
N MET A 116 -3.06 -8.98 6.81
CA MET A 116 -4.51 -9.07 6.71
C MET A 116 -5.13 -9.67 7.97
N ARG A 117 -4.47 -10.59 8.68
CA ARG A 117 -4.94 -11.08 9.98
C ARG A 117 -5.08 -9.97 11.01
N THR A 118 -4.03 -9.16 11.16
CA THR A 118 -3.99 -8.04 12.12
C THR A 118 -5.00 -6.96 11.74
N PHE A 119 -5.10 -6.64 10.44
CA PHE A 119 -6.09 -5.69 9.94
C PHE A 119 -7.53 -6.20 10.10
N SER A 120 -7.78 -7.48 9.81
CA SER A 120 -9.10 -8.13 9.97
C SER A 120 -9.62 -8.01 11.39
N LYS A 121 -8.76 -8.33 12.37
CA LYS A 121 -9.08 -8.19 13.80
C LYS A 121 -9.41 -6.75 14.17
N HIS A 122 -8.69 -5.78 13.60
CA HIS A 122 -8.89 -4.36 13.90
C HIS A 122 -10.23 -3.82 13.39
N ILE A 123 -10.63 -4.18 12.17
CA ILE A 123 -11.86 -3.69 11.56
C ILE A 123 -13.07 -4.61 11.79
N GLY A 124 -12.87 -5.77 12.43
CA GLY A 124 -13.92 -6.75 12.68
C GLY A 124 -14.47 -7.41 11.42
N ARG A 125 -13.63 -7.61 10.39
CA ARG A 125 -14.02 -8.22 9.10
C ARG A 125 -12.96 -9.20 8.63
N THR A 126 -13.37 -10.29 7.98
CA THR A 126 -12.44 -11.27 7.41
C THR A 126 -11.80 -10.73 6.12
N CYS A 127 -10.49 -10.52 6.14
CA CYS A 127 -9.69 -10.19 4.98
C CYS A 127 -8.81 -11.37 4.54
N GLY A 128 -8.77 -11.61 3.24
CA GLY A 128 -7.87 -12.53 2.56
C GLY A 128 -6.94 -11.80 1.59
N CYS A 129 -6.31 -12.56 0.70
CA CYS A 129 -5.38 -12.04 -0.29
C CYS A 129 -5.64 -12.63 -1.67
N LYS A 130 -5.49 -11.83 -2.73
CA LYS A 130 -5.51 -12.28 -4.13
C LYS A 130 -4.20 -11.94 -4.83
N ILE A 131 -3.80 -12.75 -5.81
CA ILE A 131 -2.66 -12.45 -6.67
C ILE A 131 -3.08 -11.44 -7.74
N ALA A 132 -2.43 -10.28 -7.72
CA ALA A 132 -2.70 -9.17 -8.64
C ALA A 132 -1.83 -9.24 -9.90
N ALA A 133 -0.56 -9.61 -9.75
CA ALA A 133 0.37 -9.71 -10.87
C ALA A 133 1.50 -10.71 -10.58
N VAL A 134 2.01 -11.36 -11.62
CA VAL A 134 3.20 -12.24 -11.58
C VAL A 134 4.03 -11.98 -12.82
N ASN A 135 5.31 -11.63 -12.65
CA ASN A 135 6.22 -11.24 -13.72
C ASN A 135 5.63 -10.12 -14.60
N ASP A 136 5.37 -10.44 -15.85
CA ASP A 136 4.80 -9.62 -16.91
C ASP A 136 3.27 -9.74 -17.00
N ARG A 137 2.61 -10.39 -16.05
CA ARG A 137 1.16 -10.67 -16.13
C ARG A 137 0.40 -9.98 -15.03
N VAL A 138 -0.74 -9.42 -15.38
CA VAL A 138 -1.72 -8.81 -14.48
C VAL A 138 -3.02 -9.61 -14.55
N PHE A 139 -3.60 -9.89 -13.39
CA PHE A 139 -4.84 -10.69 -13.28
C PHE A 139 -6.07 -9.83 -12.97
N PHE A 140 -5.87 -8.53 -12.81
CA PHE A 140 -6.86 -7.55 -12.38
C PHE A 140 -7.01 -6.47 -13.44
N THR A 141 -8.24 -6.00 -13.64
CA THR A 141 -8.50 -4.80 -14.43
C THR A 141 -7.93 -3.56 -13.74
N PRO A 142 -7.74 -2.43 -14.46
CA PRO A 142 -7.27 -1.20 -13.85
C PRO A 142 -8.10 -0.73 -12.66
N GLN A 143 -9.42 -0.97 -12.68
CA GLN A 143 -10.36 -0.56 -11.65
C GLN A 143 -10.26 -1.44 -10.40
N GLU A 144 -9.94 -2.72 -10.56
CA GLU A 144 -9.81 -3.65 -9.45
C GLU A 144 -8.42 -3.58 -8.77
N LEU A 145 -7.39 -3.03 -9.45
CA LEU A 145 -6.08 -2.82 -8.83
C LEU A 145 -6.11 -1.62 -7.91
N PRO A 146 -5.98 -1.82 -6.60
CA PRO A 146 -6.07 -0.72 -5.67
C PRO A 146 -4.86 0.20 -5.78
N PHE A 147 -5.10 1.43 -6.20
CA PHE A 147 -4.11 2.51 -6.03
C PHE A 147 -3.99 2.92 -4.56
N ARG A 148 -5.09 2.81 -3.80
CA ARG A 148 -5.15 3.24 -2.40
C ARG A 148 -4.73 2.14 -1.44
N ARG A 149 -4.11 2.56 -0.34
CA ARG A 149 -3.64 1.74 0.77
C ARG A 149 -4.47 2.06 2.00
N ARG A 150 -5.05 1.03 2.60
CA ARG A 150 -5.76 1.14 3.86
C ARG A 150 -4.85 0.76 5.01
N LEU A 151 -4.80 1.60 6.04
CA LEU A 151 -3.99 1.42 7.24
C LEU A 151 -4.91 1.45 8.47
N PRO A 152 -4.72 0.56 9.47
CA PRO A 152 -5.49 0.62 10.70
C PRO A 152 -5.27 1.98 11.38
N ALA A 153 -6.31 2.53 11.99
CA ALA A 153 -6.24 3.83 12.62
C ALA A 153 -7.26 3.97 13.76
N VAL A 154 -6.90 4.79 14.74
CA VAL A 154 -7.73 5.15 15.88
C VAL A 154 -7.83 6.66 15.93
N ALA A 155 -9.04 7.19 15.92
CA ALA A 155 -9.30 8.62 16.11
C ALA A 155 -9.75 8.87 17.56
N LEU A 156 -9.02 9.72 18.26
CA LEU A 156 -9.36 10.25 19.58
C LEU A 156 -9.94 11.64 19.37
N VAL A 157 -11.22 11.79 19.65
CA VAL A 157 -11.95 13.05 19.51
C VAL A 157 -12.24 13.56 20.90
N ASN A 158 -11.83 14.79 21.19
CA ASN A 158 -12.29 15.49 22.38
C ASN A 158 -13.23 16.60 21.92
N ASP A 159 -14.49 16.54 22.35
CA ASP A 159 -15.52 17.53 22.06
C ASP A 159 -16.33 17.87 23.31
N HIS A 160 -17.34 18.74 23.18
CA HIS A 160 -18.23 19.16 24.27
C HIS A 160 -18.99 18.01 24.97
N ARG A 161 -19.10 16.82 24.34
CA ARG A 161 -19.71 15.61 24.91
C ARG A 161 -18.69 14.73 25.63
N GLY A 162 -17.43 15.14 25.64
CA GLY A 162 -16.31 14.45 26.23
C GLY A 162 -15.45 13.72 25.20
N ARG A 163 -14.63 12.80 25.70
CA ARG A 163 -13.66 12.07 24.90
C ARG A 163 -14.31 10.85 24.24
N GLN A 164 -14.14 10.72 22.94
CA GLN A 164 -14.58 9.58 22.14
C GLN A 164 -13.40 8.94 21.42
N GLU A 165 -13.44 7.62 21.30
CA GLU A 165 -12.46 6.82 20.57
C GLU A 165 -13.17 6.08 19.44
N ILE A 166 -12.70 6.28 18.21
CA ILE A 166 -13.29 5.71 17.00
C ILE A 166 -12.24 4.84 16.33
N ASN A 167 -12.54 3.53 16.26
CA ASN A 167 -11.73 2.58 15.52
C ASN A 167 -12.08 2.61 14.04
N GLY A 168 -11.06 2.57 13.18
CA GLY A 168 -11.24 2.72 11.76
C GLY A 168 -9.98 2.45 10.95
N TYR A 169 -9.90 3.07 9.79
CA TYR A 169 -8.72 2.98 8.94
C TYR A 169 -8.57 4.25 8.12
N VAL A 170 -7.32 4.61 7.85
CA VAL A 170 -7.01 5.65 6.88
C VAL A 170 -6.82 5.05 5.51
N ASP A 171 -7.37 5.69 4.50
CA ASP A 171 -7.27 5.33 3.09
C ASP A 171 -6.46 6.41 2.36
N ILE A 172 -5.28 6.04 1.86
CA ILE A 172 -4.27 6.96 1.31
C ILE A 172 -3.74 6.45 -0.04
N VAL A 173 -3.22 7.32 -0.89
CA VAL A 173 -2.78 6.95 -2.26
C VAL A 173 -1.26 6.82 -2.44
N GLY A 174 -0.43 7.30 -1.51
CA GLY A 174 1.02 7.39 -1.71
C GLY A 174 1.84 7.23 -0.43
N ARG A 175 3.16 7.04 -0.56
CA ARG A 175 4.09 7.08 0.59
C ARG A 175 4.66 8.48 0.83
N THR A 176 4.82 9.25 -0.22
CA THR A 176 5.41 10.60 -0.24
C THR A 176 4.71 11.42 -1.32
N GLY A 177 4.85 12.73 -1.27
CA GLY A 177 4.25 13.63 -2.24
C GLY A 177 3.52 14.80 -1.58
N SER A 178 3.02 15.70 -2.42
CA SER A 178 2.24 16.85 -1.99
C SER A 178 0.75 16.60 -2.18
N GLU A 179 -0.06 17.09 -1.25
CA GLU A 179 -1.53 17.16 -1.30
C GLU A 179 -2.22 15.85 -1.71
N GLN A 180 -1.66 14.72 -1.25
CA GLN A 180 -2.22 13.40 -1.51
C GLN A 180 -3.54 13.25 -0.78
N PRO A 181 -4.62 12.75 -1.41
CA PRO A 181 -5.90 12.56 -0.73
C PRO A 181 -5.77 11.55 0.41
N LEU A 182 -6.43 11.89 1.53
CA LEU A 182 -6.60 11.04 2.70
C LEU A 182 -8.06 11.00 3.10
N ARG A 183 -8.49 9.82 3.54
CA ARG A 183 -9.81 9.63 4.15
C ARG A 183 -9.65 8.81 5.41
N PHE A 184 -10.43 9.09 6.43
CA PHE A 184 -10.58 8.22 7.59
C PHE A 184 -12.00 7.66 7.60
N LEU A 185 -12.09 6.34 7.63
CA LEU A 185 -13.32 5.59 7.64
C LEU A 185 -13.42 4.80 8.95
N THR A 186 -14.61 4.68 9.53
CA THR A 186 -14.83 3.80 10.68
C THR A 186 -14.63 2.33 10.30
N ALA A 187 -14.58 1.44 11.29
CA ALA A 187 -14.53 -0.01 11.06
C ALA A 187 -15.68 -0.52 10.16
N GLN A 188 -16.83 0.17 10.18
CA GLN A 188 -17.99 -0.13 9.33
C GLN A 188 -17.85 0.41 7.90
N GLY A 189 -16.82 1.19 7.61
CA GLY A 189 -16.59 1.83 6.32
C GLY A 189 -17.35 3.14 6.13
N LYS A 190 -17.88 3.74 7.21
CA LYS A 190 -18.46 5.09 7.15
C LYS A 190 -17.32 6.10 7.11
N GLU A 191 -17.28 6.94 6.09
CA GLU A 191 -16.34 8.06 6.03
C GLU A 191 -16.69 9.10 7.09
N VAL A 192 -15.69 9.52 7.88
CA VAL A 192 -15.89 10.54 8.93
C VAL A 192 -14.85 11.65 8.88
N CYS A 193 -13.76 11.49 8.13
CA CYS A 193 -12.88 12.58 7.76
C CYS A 193 -12.42 12.44 6.32
N THR A 194 -12.23 13.59 5.68
CA THR A 194 -11.54 13.72 4.40
C THR A 194 -10.45 14.78 4.49
N GLY A 195 -9.54 14.78 3.53
CA GLY A 195 -8.49 15.78 3.51
C GLY A 195 -7.38 15.45 2.55
N THR A 196 -6.27 16.17 2.72
CA THR A 196 -5.03 15.93 2.01
C THR A 196 -3.87 15.84 2.98
N TYR A 197 -2.79 15.18 2.56
CA TYR A 197 -1.53 15.15 3.29
C TYR A 197 -0.35 15.37 2.35
N THR A 198 0.67 16.01 2.90
CA THR A 198 1.97 16.19 2.29
C THR A 198 3.01 15.53 3.17
N LEU A 199 3.71 14.53 2.64
CA LEU A 199 4.85 13.87 3.28
C LEU A 199 6.12 14.26 2.56
N GLN A 200 7.06 14.86 3.31
CA GLN A 200 8.37 15.25 2.81
C GLN A 200 9.22 14.01 2.47
N SER A 201 10.31 14.21 1.72
CA SER A 201 11.20 13.14 1.24
C SER A 201 11.80 12.28 2.36
N ASN A 202 12.10 12.87 3.52
CA ASN A 202 12.58 12.12 4.69
C ASN A 202 11.47 11.36 5.44
N SER A 203 10.20 11.58 5.06
CA SER A 203 8.97 10.99 5.60
C SER A 203 8.77 11.12 7.12
N LYS A 204 9.65 11.76 7.90
CA LYS A 204 9.52 11.78 9.37
C LYS A 204 8.39 12.69 9.87
N GLN A 205 8.14 13.75 9.13
CA GLN A 205 7.10 14.73 9.42
C GLN A 205 6.29 15.04 8.17
N GLY A 206 5.04 15.41 8.38
CA GLY A 206 4.13 15.79 7.31
C GLY A 206 3.13 16.84 7.76
N ARG A 207 2.41 17.38 6.80
CA ARG A 207 1.28 18.29 7.05
C ARG A 207 0.02 17.69 6.45
N ALA A 208 -1.10 17.87 7.12
CA ALA A 208 -2.43 17.55 6.62
C ALA A 208 -3.27 18.80 6.57
N TYR A 209 -4.32 18.73 5.78
CA TYR A 209 -5.52 19.51 5.98
C TYR A 209 -6.69 18.53 6.07
N LEU A 210 -7.44 18.56 7.16
CA LEU A 210 -8.54 17.62 7.42
C LEU A 210 -9.85 18.37 7.59
N ASP A 211 -10.93 17.74 7.15
CA ASP A 211 -12.32 18.10 7.40
C ASP A 211 -13.02 16.85 7.95
N CYS A 212 -13.37 16.91 9.24
CA CYS A 212 -13.86 15.77 10.02
C CYS A 212 -15.22 16.06 10.64
N PHE A 213 -16.04 15.01 10.74
CA PHE A 213 -17.36 15.03 11.36
C PHE A 213 -18.23 16.15 10.78
N ASP A 214 -18.36 16.15 9.45
CA ASP A 214 -19.18 17.10 8.70
C ASP A 214 -18.83 18.57 8.99
N GLY A 215 -17.54 18.90 8.94
CA GLY A 215 -17.04 20.27 9.16
C GLY A 215 -16.82 20.66 10.62
N ARG A 216 -17.20 19.83 11.59
CA ARG A 216 -17.08 20.14 13.01
C ARG A 216 -15.62 20.35 13.45
N ILE A 217 -14.70 19.51 12.96
CA ILE A 217 -13.27 19.65 13.23
C ILE A 217 -12.56 19.80 11.90
N LYS A 218 -12.06 21.00 11.63
CA LYS A 218 -11.48 21.35 10.33
C LYS A 218 -10.22 22.19 10.49
N GLY A 219 -9.19 21.88 9.71
CA GLY A 219 -7.99 22.70 9.65
C GLY A 219 -6.70 21.92 9.38
N PRO A 220 -5.55 22.60 9.54
CA PRO A 220 -4.25 21.98 9.36
C PRO A 220 -3.93 21.01 10.50
N ALA A 221 -3.32 19.87 10.16
CA ALA A 221 -2.81 18.90 11.12
C ALA A 221 -1.32 18.65 10.90
N ALA A 222 -0.57 18.40 11.98
CA ALA A 222 0.82 17.97 11.88
C ALA A 222 0.91 16.44 11.99
N PHE A 223 1.65 15.80 11.09
CA PHE A 223 1.97 14.37 11.15
C PHE A 223 3.35 14.15 11.73
N GLU A 224 3.45 13.15 12.60
CA GLU A 224 4.70 12.65 13.13
C GLU A 224 4.74 11.13 12.95
N ILE A 225 5.79 10.61 12.32
CA ILE A 225 6.06 9.16 12.27
C ILE A 225 6.85 8.78 13.52
N ALA A 226 6.24 7.94 14.36
CA ALA A 226 6.84 7.47 15.61
C ALA A 226 7.70 6.20 15.42
N GLY A 227 7.47 5.43 14.35
CA GLY A 227 8.24 4.22 14.09
C GLY A 227 7.73 3.41 12.91
N ILE A 228 8.28 2.20 12.76
CA ILE A 228 7.89 1.23 11.75
C ILE A 228 7.60 -0.11 12.43
N LEU A 229 6.44 -0.69 12.15
CA LEU A 229 6.03 -2.03 12.58
C LEU A 229 5.66 -2.84 11.34
N GLU A 230 6.21 -4.04 11.16
CA GLU A 230 5.90 -4.92 10.03
C GLU A 230 6.00 -4.24 8.64
N SER A 231 7.06 -3.44 8.42
CA SER A 231 7.24 -2.64 7.18
C SER A 231 6.19 -1.54 6.95
N GLN A 232 5.46 -1.15 8.00
CA GLN A 232 4.51 -0.05 7.98
C GLN A 232 4.90 1.04 8.96
N ALA A 233 5.01 2.26 8.45
CA ALA A 233 5.13 3.41 9.33
C ALA A 233 3.85 3.60 10.15
N TYR A 234 4.04 3.95 11.42
CA TYR A 234 2.97 4.35 12.31
C TYR A 234 3.32 5.66 13.00
N GLY A 235 2.29 6.36 13.48
CA GLY A 235 2.49 7.65 14.10
C GLY A 235 1.18 8.32 14.49
N THR A 236 1.27 9.63 14.69
CA THR A 236 0.12 10.46 15.06
C THR A 236 -0.06 11.63 14.11
N ALA A 237 -1.31 12.02 13.90
CA ALA A 237 -1.69 13.29 13.31
C ALA A 237 -2.47 14.07 14.36
N LEU A 238 -2.07 15.31 14.62
CA LEU A 238 -2.74 16.18 15.59
C LEU A 238 -3.40 17.34 14.87
N LEU A 239 -4.71 17.49 15.06
CA LEU A 239 -5.51 18.62 14.64
C LEU A 239 -6.10 19.31 15.87
N ASN A 240 -5.87 20.62 15.97
CA ASN A 240 -6.42 21.47 17.02
C ASN A 240 -7.35 22.50 16.39
N ALA A 241 -8.65 22.40 16.67
CA ALA A 241 -9.70 23.26 16.13
C ALA A 241 -10.41 24.02 17.26
N GLY A 242 -9.64 24.78 18.04
CA GLY A 242 -10.15 25.57 19.16
C GLY A 242 -10.43 24.70 20.39
N LYS A 243 -11.71 24.54 20.76
CA LYS A 243 -12.11 23.69 21.90
C LYS A 243 -12.13 22.21 21.55
N ASP A 244 -12.31 21.90 20.26
CA ASP A 244 -12.34 20.52 19.79
C ASP A 244 -10.94 20.09 19.32
N LYS A 245 -10.56 18.87 19.69
CA LYS A 245 -9.25 18.30 19.37
C LYS A 245 -9.43 16.93 18.74
N LEU A 246 -8.67 16.67 17.68
CA LEU A 246 -8.57 15.36 17.06
C LEU A 246 -7.12 14.89 17.08
N ILE A 247 -6.90 13.70 17.63
CA ILE A 247 -5.66 12.95 17.49
C ILE A 247 -5.97 11.71 16.69
N MET A 248 -5.34 11.55 15.53
CA MET A 248 -5.45 10.35 14.71
C MET A 248 -4.17 9.54 14.83
N VAL A 249 -4.25 8.37 15.45
CA VAL A 249 -3.17 7.39 15.45
C VAL A 249 -3.34 6.53 14.21
N TYR A 250 -2.34 6.49 13.35
CA TYR A 250 -2.38 5.72 12.10
C TYR A 250 -1.31 4.63 12.09
N GLY A 251 -1.61 3.56 11.37
CA GLY A 251 -0.72 2.44 11.13
C GLY A 251 -0.57 1.46 12.28
N LEU A 252 -1.36 1.61 13.35
CA LEU A 252 -1.48 0.64 14.43
C LEU A 252 -2.92 0.17 14.55
N THR A 253 -3.08 -1.09 14.92
CA THR A 253 -4.36 -1.58 15.43
C THR A 253 -4.63 -1.00 16.81
N ARG A 254 -5.88 -1.09 17.27
CA ARG A 254 -6.25 -0.70 18.63
C ARG A 254 -5.36 -1.35 19.69
N GLU A 255 -5.13 -2.66 19.57
CA GLU A 255 -4.30 -3.41 20.53
C GLU A 255 -2.84 -2.90 20.57
N GLU A 256 -2.23 -2.65 19.40
CA GLU A 256 -0.86 -2.12 19.35
C GLU A 256 -0.76 -0.66 19.76
N PHE A 257 -1.83 0.12 19.52
CA PHE A 257 -1.96 1.47 20.03
C PHE A 257 -2.02 1.48 21.55
N GLU A 258 -2.84 0.64 22.20
CA GLU A 258 -2.91 0.58 23.66
C GLU A 258 -1.55 0.29 24.32
N LYS A 259 -0.77 -0.63 23.74
CA LYS A 259 0.60 -0.94 24.21
C LYS A 259 1.55 0.27 24.14
N ARG A 260 1.26 1.26 23.29
CA ARG A 260 2.11 2.43 23.00
C ARG A 260 1.42 3.76 23.31
N ARG A 261 0.25 3.74 23.96
CA ARG A 261 -0.60 4.91 24.14
C ARG A 261 0.17 6.06 24.78
N THR A 262 0.84 5.81 25.89
CA THR A 262 1.64 6.82 26.62
C THR A 262 2.74 7.41 25.75
N GLN A 263 3.46 6.58 24.98
CA GLN A 263 4.52 7.03 24.09
C GLN A 263 3.98 7.91 22.95
N LEU A 264 2.89 7.49 22.33
CA LEU A 264 2.33 8.16 21.14
C LEU A 264 1.61 9.45 21.50
N LEU A 265 0.97 9.48 22.66
CA LEU A 265 0.22 10.64 23.10
C LEU A 265 1.10 11.60 23.89
N GLY A 266 2.13 11.16 24.61
CA GLY A 266 3.12 12.06 25.24
C GLY A 266 2.50 13.17 26.09
N GLY A 267 1.42 12.87 26.82
CA GLY A 267 0.67 13.87 27.62
C GLY A 267 -0.27 14.77 26.81
N LYS A 268 -0.44 14.54 25.51
CA LYS A 268 -1.41 15.23 24.63
C LYS A 268 -2.85 14.72 24.84
N GLU A 269 -3.14 13.92 25.86
CA GLU A 269 -4.51 13.49 26.19
C GLU A 269 -5.38 14.66 26.67
#